data_AF-A0A923QY80-F1
#
_entry.id   AF-A0A923QY80-F1
#
_cell.length_a   1.000
_cell.length_b   1.000
_cell.length_c   1.000
_cell.angle_alpha   90.00
_cell.angle_beta   90.00
_cell.angle_gamma   90.00
#
_symmetry.space_group_name_H-M   'P 1'
#
loop_
_entity.id
_entity.type
_entity.pdbx_description
1 polymer ?
#
loop_
_entity_poly.entity_id
_entity_poly.type
_entity_poly.pdbx_seq_one_letter_code
_entity_poly.pdbx_strand_id
1 'polypeptide(L)'
;MELEWDGKAQEFIDANQKGITFPIQKEAVAVLQNMITSIKEKNIEVILIFPPEYVAIRPFIKNREQIMGIFKALAKNNNIEFWDYSDHPMCSQKKNFYNSEHLKGSAAIEFSKSFAYDLKAYLDGKQTGFIEK
;
A
#
# COMPACT_ATOMS: atom_id res chain seq x y z
N MET A 1 22.31 4.27 -9.29
CA MET A 1 21.92 3.25 -10.28
C MET A 1 20.48 2.88 -9.98
N GLU A 2 19.57 2.99 -10.94
CA GLU A 2 18.17 2.59 -10.74
C GLU A 2 18.08 1.06 -10.77
N LEU A 3 17.19 0.49 -9.95
CA LEU A 3 16.92 -0.95 -9.99
C LEU A 3 16.03 -1.25 -11.19
N GLU A 4 16.46 -2.22 -11.97
CA GLU A 4 15.70 -2.77 -13.09
C GLU A 4 14.78 -3.90 -12.64
N TRP A 5 13.84 -4.26 -13.50
CA TRP A 5 12.89 -5.35 -13.23
C TRP A 5 13.59 -6.67 -12.91
N ASP A 6 13.31 -7.22 -11.73
CA ASP A 6 14.02 -8.39 -11.19
C ASP A 6 13.45 -9.74 -11.64
N GLY A 7 12.34 -9.76 -12.38
CA GLY A 7 11.72 -11.00 -12.86
C GLY A 7 10.80 -11.69 -11.85
N LYS A 8 10.86 -11.37 -10.55
CA LYS A 8 10.24 -12.17 -9.49
C LYS A 8 8.71 -12.20 -9.54
N ALA A 9 8.07 -11.19 -10.10
CA ALA A 9 6.62 -11.26 -10.25
C ALA A 9 6.18 -12.31 -11.28
N GLN A 10 6.99 -12.57 -12.32
CA GLN A 10 6.68 -13.64 -13.27
C GLN A 10 6.86 -15.01 -12.59
N GLU A 11 7.95 -15.19 -11.84
CA GLU A 11 8.18 -16.40 -11.04
C GLU A 11 7.03 -16.64 -10.05
N PHE A 12 6.57 -15.59 -9.39
CA PHE A 12 5.42 -15.64 -8.50
C PHE A 12 4.14 -16.06 -9.23
N ILE A 13 3.85 -15.48 -10.40
CA ILE A 13 2.67 -15.82 -11.21
C ILE A 13 2.73 -17.28 -11.65
N ASP A 14 3.87 -17.73 -12.17
CA ASP A 14 4.06 -19.08 -12.67
C ASP A 14 3.93 -20.13 -11.54
N ALA A 15 4.48 -19.83 -10.36
CA ALA A 15 4.37 -20.70 -9.19
C ALA A 15 2.96 -20.74 -8.59
N ASN A 16 2.15 -19.68 -8.79
CA ASN A 16 0.88 -19.49 -8.11
C ASN A 16 -0.32 -19.37 -9.07
N GLN A 17 -0.30 -20.03 -10.23
CA GLN A 17 -1.39 -19.96 -11.23
C GLN A 17 -2.79 -20.31 -10.65
N LYS A 18 -2.85 -21.14 -9.60
CA LYS A 18 -4.10 -21.49 -8.90
C LYS A 18 -4.48 -20.50 -7.80
N GLY A 19 -3.69 -19.45 -7.61
CA GLY A 19 -3.75 -18.47 -6.53
C GLY A 19 -3.24 -18.99 -5.18
N ILE A 20 -2.68 -18.08 -4.38
CA ILE A 20 -2.15 -18.28 -3.03
C ILE A 20 -2.97 -17.53 -1.99
N THR A 21 -3.05 -18.10 -0.80
CA THR A 21 -3.60 -17.44 0.40
C THR A 21 -2.44 -17.17 1.35
N PHE A 22 -2.22 -15.91 1.71
CA PHE A 22 -1.20 -15.58 2.70
C PHE A 22 -1.77 -15.74 4.12
N PRO A 23 -1.11 -16.49 5.02
CA PRO A 23 -1.57 -16.58 6.39
C PRO A 23 -1.47 -15.21 7.07
N ILE A 24 -2.57 -14.80 7.71
CA ILE A 24 -2.58 -13.57 8.51
C ILE A 24 -1.82 -13.84 9.81
N GLN A 25 -0.68 -13.17 9.97
CA GLN A 25 0.13 -13.23 11.19
C GLN A 25 -0.46 -12.28 12.23
N LYS A 26 -1.13 -12.84 13.24
CA LYS A 26 -1.81 -12.04 14.28
C LYS A 26 -0.82 -11.17 15.05
N GLU A 27 0.40 -11.67 15.22
CA GLU A 27 1.50 -10.98 15.90
C GLU A 27 1.91 -9.73 15.12
N ALA A 28 1.98 -9.80 13.79
CA ALA A 28 2.29 -8.64 12.95
C ALA A 28 1.18 -7.57 13.04
N VAL A 29 -0.09 -8.00 13.05
CA VAL A 29 -1.23 -7.09 13.24
C VAL A 29 -1.17 -6.41 14.62
N ALA A 30 -0.85 -7.16 15.67
CA ALA A 30 -0.70 -6.63 17.02
C ALA A 30 0.47 -5.65 17.14
N VAL A 31 1.60 -5.94 16.48
CA VAL A 31 2.75 -5.03 16.42
C VAL A 31 2.35 -3.71 15.73
N LEU A 32 1.67 -3.76 14.58
CA LEU A 32 1.21 -2.56 13.89
C LEU A 32 0.23 -1.75 14.74
N GLN A 33 -0.71 -2.41 15.42
CA GLN A 33 -1.63 -1.75 16.37
C GLN A 33 -0.85 -1.05 17.49
N ASN A 34 0.13 -1.72 18.09
CA ASN A 34 0.94 -1.13 19.16
C ASN A 34 1.75 0.08 18.66
N MET A 35 2.30 0.01 17.44
CA MET A 35 2.99 1.15 16.82
C MET A 35 2.05 2.35 16.67
N ILE A 36 0.84 2.15 16.15
CA ILE A 36 -0.16 3.22 15.99
C ILE A 36 -0.47 3.84 17.37
N THR A 37 -0.78 3.01 18.38
CA THR A 37 -1.10 3.48 19.73
C THR A 37 0.05 4.30 20.33
N SER A 38 1.29 3.79 20.28
CA SER A 38 2.46 4.47 20.86
C SER A 38 2.82 5.78 20.16
N ILE A 39 2.49 5.94 18.87
CA ILE A 39 2.66 7.21 18.15
C ILE A 39 1.58 8.20 18.58
N LYS A 40 0.32 7.75 18.68
CA LYS A 40 -0.80 8.58 19.13
C LYS A 40 -0.65 9.08 20.57
N GLU A 41 -0.10 8.27 21.48
CA GLU A 41 0.21 8.68 22.86
C GLU A 41 1.17 9.88 22.94
N LYS A 42 1.95 10.11 21.87
CA LYS A 42 2.85 11.26 21.74
C LYS A 42 2.17 12.47 21.08
N ASN A 43 0.86 12.42 20.89
CA ASN A 43 0.05 13.42 20.16
C ASN A 43 0.56 13.66 18.73
N ILE A 44 1.07 12.62 18.07
CA ILE A 44 1.49 12.67 16.68
C ILE A 44 0.35 12.11 15.83
N GLU A 45 -0.04 12.86 14.80
CA GLU A 45 -1.02 12.43 13.82
C GLU A 45 -0.47 11.27 12.97
N VAL A 46 -1.31 10.26 12.75
CA VAL A 46 -0.94 9.05 12.00
C VAL A 46 -1.86 8.92 10.80
N ILE A 47 -1.26 8.64 9.65
CA ILE A 47 -1.95 8.28 8.42
C ILE A 47 -1.38 6.93 7.99
N LEU A 48 -2.24 5.92 7.82
CA LEU A 48 -1.85 4.61 7.33
C LEU A 48 -1.91 4.61 5.81
N ILE A 49 -0.85 4.17 5.14
CA ILE A 49 -0.76 4.22 3.67
C ILE A 49 -0.53 2.80 3.13
N PHE A 50 -1.37 2.37 2.21
CA PHE A 50 -1.11 1.20 1.36
C PHE A 50 -0.50 1.68 0.03
N PRO A 51 0.78 1.42 -0.24
CA PRO A 51 1.46 1.99 -1.41
C PRO A 51 1.04 1.31 -2.73
N PRO A 52 1.44 1.89 -3.88
CA PRO A 52 1.29 1.23 -5.18
C PRO A 52 1.96 -0.14 -5.23
N GLU A 53 1.25 -1.13 -5.76
CA GLU A 53 1.76 -2.46 -6.11
C GLU A 53 1.40 -2.78 -7.57
N TYR A 54 2.22 -3.57 -8.26
CA TYR A 54 1.96 -3.92 -9.65
C TYR A 54 0.71 -4.79 -9.75
N VAL A 55 -0.31 -4.29 -10.46
CA VAL A 55 -1.66 -4.87 -10.46
C VAL A 55 -1.70 -6.34 -10.94
N ALA A 56 -0.72 -6.76 -11.74
CA ALA A 56 -0.69 -8.09 -12.33
C ALA A 56 -0.59 -9.23 -11.31
N ILE A 57 -0.07 -9.00 -10.09
CA ILE A 57 0.01 -10.05 -9.07
C ILE A 57 -1.30 -10.24 -8.29
N ARG A 58 -2.20 -9.24 -8.29
CA ARG A 58 -3.41 -9.25 -7.44
C ARG A 58 -4.35 -10.42 -7.70
N PRO A 59 -4.65 -10.84 -8.95
CA PRO A 59 -5.56 -11.96 -9.19
C PRO A 59 -5.09 -13.28 -8.57
N PHE A 60 -3.80 -13.38 -8.25
CA PHE A 60 -3.20 -14.57 -7.66
C PHE A 60 -3.24 -14.54 -6.12
N ILE A 61 -3.67 -13.46 -5.48
CA ILE A 61 -3.78 -13.33 -4.02
C ILE A 61 -5.24 -13.52 -3.59
N LYS A 62 -5.59 -14.74 -3.19
CA LYS A 62 -6.99 -15.13 -2.91
C LYS A 62 -7.63 -14.38 -1.76
N ASN A 63 -6.84 -14.01 -0.75
CA ASN A 63 -7.33 -13.33 0.45
C ASN A 63 -6.95 -11.85 0.48
N ARG A 64 -6.76 -11.21 -0.67
CA ARG A 64 -6.45 -9.77 -0.76
C ARG A 64 -7.50 -8.92 -0.03
N GLU A 65 -8.78 -9.16 -0.26
CA GLU A 65 -9.86 -8.42 0.43
C GLU A 65 -9.80 -8.55 1.94
N GLN A 66 -9.45 -9.74 2.45
CA GLN A 66 -9.26 -9.97 3.88
C GLN A 66 -8.08 -9.15 4.42
N ILE A 67 -6.96 -9.14 3.70
CA ILE A 67 -5.75 -8.37 4.06
C ILE A 67 -6.06 -6.87 4.08
N MET A 68 -6.71 -6.36 3.03
CA MET A 68 -7.12 -4.95 2.96
C MET A 68 -8.12 -4.59 4.06
N GLY A 69 -9.03 -5.51 4.40
CA GLY A 69 -9.96 -5.36 5.50
C GLY A 69 -9.28 -5.17 6.86
N ILE A 70 -8.11 -5.78 7.09
CA ILE A 70 -7.33 -5.59 8.32
C ILE A 70 -6.81 -4.16 8.42
N PHE A 71 -6.23 -3.61 7.34
CA PHE A 71 -5.74 -2.22 7.34
C PHE A 71 -6.88 -1.22 7.53
N LYS A 72 -8.01 -1.42 6.84
CA LYS A 72 -9.23 -0.60 7.00
C LYS A 72 -9.76 -0.66 8.44
N ALA A 73 -9.79 -1.85 9.04
CA ALA A 73 -10.24 -2.03 10.42
C ALA A 73 -9.31 -1.37 11.43
N LEU A 74 -7.98 -1.52 11.26
CA LEU A 74 -6.99 -0.85 12.11
C LEU A 74 -7.16 0.67 12.04
N ALA A 75 -7.30 1.23 10.85
CA ALA A 75 -7.48 2.66 10.68
C ALA A 75 -8.76 3.17 11.36
N LYS A 76 -9.89 2.51 11.08
CA LYS A 76 -11.19 2.83 11.70
C LYS A 76 -11.16 2.72 13.22
N ASN A 77 -10.63 1.63 13.77
CA ASN A 77 -10.61 1.40 15.22
C ASN A 77 -9.71 2.39 15.96
N ASN A 78 -8.71 2.93 15.28
CA ASN A 78 -7.82 3.94 15.84
C ASN A 78 -8.23 5.36 15.48
N ASN A 79 -9.30 5.58 14.72
CA ASN A 79 -9.70 6.89 14.21
C ASN A 79 -8.53 7.62 13.55
N ILE A 80 -7.88 6.93 12.60
CA ILE A 80 -6.81 7.45 11.75
C ILE A 80 -7.19 7.27 10.29
N GLU A 81 -6.58 8.05 9.42
CA GLU A 81 -6.78 7.96 7.98
C GLU A 81 -6.15 6.68 7.39
N PHE A 82 -6.78 6.14 6.34
CA PHE A 82 -6.21 5.07 5.52
C PHE A 82 -6.21 5.45 4.05
N TRP A 83 -5.03 5.67 3.49
CA TRP A 83 -4.86 6.02 2.08
C TRP A 83 -4.43 4.80 1.27
N ASP A 84 -5.34 4.32 0.42
CA ASP A 84 -5.12 3.17 -0.45
C ASP A 84 -4.72 3.61 -1.87
N TYR A 85 -3.43 3.49 -2.18
CA TYR A 85 -2.90 3.78 -3.52
C TYR A 85 -2.82 2.55 -4.41
N SER A 86 -3.42 1.43 -4.02
CA SER A 86 -3.40 0.24 -4.86
C SER A 86 -4.10 0.50 -6.21
N ASP A 87 -5.04 1.43 -6.31
CA ASP A 87 -5.64 1.79 -7.60
C ASP A 87 -4.98 3.00 -8.31
N HIS A 88 -3.81 3.44 -7.85
CA HIS A 88 -3.08 4.52 -8.51
C HIS A 88 -2.74 4.15 -9.98
N PRO A 89 -2.84 5.08 -10.96
CA PRO A 89 -2.63 4.76 -12.38
C PRO A 89 -1.31 4.06 -12.69
N MET A 90 -0.26 4.35 -11.90
CA MET A 90 1.06 3.75 -12.03
C MET A 90 1.06 2.23 -11.81
N CYS A 91 0.13 1.68 -11.03
CA CYS A 91 0.02 0.25 -10.69
C CYS A 91 -0.17 -0.63 -11.93
N SER A 92 -0.66 -0.09 -13.04
CA SER A 92 -0.87 -0.81 -14.30
C SER A 92 0.39 -0.87 -15.19
N GLN A 93 1.44 -0.11 -14.86
CA GLN A 93 2.58 0.08 -15.74
C GLN A 93 3.83 -0.58 -15.16
N LYS A 94 4.20 -1.77 -15.66
CA LYS A 94 5.40 -2.53 -15.22
C LYS A 94 6.66 -1.67 -15.15
N LYS A 95 6.85 -0.73 -16.08
CA LYS A 95 8.01 0.17 -16.12
C LYS A 95 8.23 0.98 -14.84
N ASN A 96 7.20 1.13 -14.00
CA ASN A 96 7.29 1.88 -12.75
C ASN A 96 7.84 1.06 -11.58
N PHE A 97 8.07 -0.24 -11.78
CA PHE A 97 8.38 -1.19 -10.73
C PHE A 97 9.71 -1.88 -11.02
N TYR A 98 10.53 -2.10 -9.98
CA TYR A 98 11.66 -3.02 -10.09
C TYR A 98 11.27 -4.44 -9.63
N ASN A 99 10.23 -4.59 -8.81
CA ASN A 99 9.52 -5.85 -8.57
C ASN A 99 8.04 -5.57 -8.31
N SER A 100 7.19 -6.59 -8.14
CA SER A 100 5.74 -6.36 -8.02
C SER A 100 5.29 -5.52 -6.83
N GLU A 101 6.11 -5.40 -5.79
CA GLU A 101 5.75 -4.73 -4.54
C GLU A 101 6.41 -3.34 -4.40
N HIS A 102 7.44 -3.05 -5.21
CA HIS A 102 8.28 -1.88 -5.04
C HIS A 102 8.50 -1.11 -6.34
N LEU A 103 8.21 0.19 -6.27
CA LEU A 103 8.51 1.14 -7.33
C LEU A 103 10.01 1.28 -7.56
N LYS A 104 10.42 1.49 -8.80
CA LYS A 104 11.78 1.94 -9.11
C LYS A 104 11.97 3.42 -8.76
N GLY A 105 13.22 3.88 -8.69
CA GLY A 105 13.57 5.19 -8.14
C GLY A 105 12.83 6.38 -8.79
N SER A 106 12.77 6.44 -10.11
CA SER A 106 12.06 7.49 -10.85
C SER A 106 10.56 7.48 -10.59
N ALA A 107 9.95 6.30 -10.56
CA ALA A 107 8.54 6.15 -10.24
C ALA A 107 8.23 6.49 -8.77
N ALA A 108 9.13 6.16 -7.83
CA ALA A 108 9.01 6.57 -6.43
C ALA A 108 9.06 8.09 -6.27
N ILE A 109 9.88 8.79 -7.08
CA ILE A 109 9.90 10.27 -7.13
C ILE A 109 8.57 10.81 -7.64
N GLU A 110 8.01 10.24 -8.71
CA GLU A 110 6.71 10.65 -9.23
C GLU A 110 5.58 10.42 -8.21
N PHE A 111 5.54 9.23 -7.61
CA PHE A 111 4.60 8.91 -6.54
C PHE A 111 4.72 9.87 -5.35
N SER A 112 5.95 10.21 -4.95
CA SER A 112 6.19 11.15 -3.85
C SER A 112 5.59 12.54 -4.12
N LYS A 113 5.55 12.97 -5.39
CA LYS A 113 4.90 14.25 -5.77
C LYS A 113 3.38 14.16 -5.65
N SER A 114 2.77 13.07 -6.12
CA SER A 114 1.33 12.83 -5.94
C SER A 114 0.98 12.79 -4.45
N PHE A 115 1.72 11.98 -3.68
CA PHE A 115 1.57 11.88 -2.24
C PHE A 115 1.68 13.24 -1.53
N ALA A 116 2.68 14.05 -1.88
CA ALA A 116 2.88 15.37 -1.28
C ALA A 116 1.74 16.35 -1.61
N TYR A 117 1.18 16.26 -2.82
CA TYR A 117 0.01 17.05 -3.21
C TYR A 117 -1.20 16.71 -2.34
N ASP A 118 -1.49 15.42 -2.18
CA ASP A 118 -2.61 14.98 -1.38
C ASP A 118 -2.41 15.24 0.12
N LEU A 119 -1.20 15.05 0.64
CA LEU A 119 -0.85 15.41 2.00
C LEU A 119 -1.05 16.90 2.26
N LYS A 120 -0.65 17.75 1.31
CA LYS A 120 -0.91 19.18 1.42
C LYS A 120 -2.41 19.49 1.42
N ALA A 121 -3.19 18.85 0.56
CA ALA A 121 -4.64 19.05 0.53
C ALA A 121 -5.29 18.65 1.87
N TYR A 122 -4.90 17.50 2.41
CA TYR A 122 -5.34 17.02 3.71
C TYR A 122 -5.02 18.01 4.84
N LEU A 123 -3.77 18.47 4.93
CA LEU A 123 -3.35 19.45 5.94
C LEU A 123 -4.03 20.82 5.79
N ASP A 124 -4.39 21.20 4.56
CA ASP A 124 -5.16 22.42 4.28
C ASP A 124 -6.68 22.24 4.57
N GLY A 125 -7.13 21.07 5.03
CA GLY A 125 -8.55 20.75 5.27
C GLY A 125 -9.39 20.64 3.99
N LYS A 126 -8.74 20.32 2.85
CA LYS A 126 -9.38 20.17 1.54
C LYS A 126 -9.60 18.70 1.23
N GLN A 127 -10.55 18.44 0.33
CA GLN A 127 -10.72 17.12 -0.24
C GLN A 127 -9.42 16.69 -0.94
N THR A 128 -8.93 15.50 -0.60
CA THR A 128 -7.78 14.87 -1.23
C THR A 128 -8.18 14.28 -2.58
N GLY A 129 -7.22 14.08 -3.49
CA GLY A 129 -7.46 13.47 -4.80
C GLY A 129 -7.70 11.96 -4.74
N PHE A 130 -7.75 11.37 -3.55
CA PHE A 130 -8.03 9.95 -3.37
C PHE A 130 -9.49 9.66 -3.64
N ILE A 131 -9.72 8.64 -4.45
CA ILE A 131 -11.03 8.03 -4.59
C ILE A 131 -11.20 7.10 -3.39
N GLU A 132 -11.83 7.57 -2.31
CA GLU A 132 -12.49 6.65 -1.40
C GLU A 132 -13.52 5.86 -2.22
N LYS A 133 -13.33 4.54 -2.29
CA LYS A 133 -14.32 3.60 -2.82
C LYS A 133 -15.07 2.94 -1.68
#